data_AF-A0A8T2JYW1-F1
#
_entry.id   AF-A0A8T2JYW1-F1
#
_cell.length_a   1.000
_cell.length_b   1.000
_cell.length_c   1.000
_cell.angle_alpha   90.00
_cell.angle_beta   90.00
_cell.angle_gamma   90.00
#
_symmetry.space_group_name_H-M   'P 1'
#
loop_
_entity.id
_entity.type
_entity.pdbx_description
1 polymer ?
#
loop_
_entity_poly.entity_id
_entity_poly.type
_entity_poly.pdbx_seq_one_letter_code
_entity_poly.pdbx_strand_id
1 'polypeptide(L)'
;MEVNGATSMSAEAELGRTRKTTYPLPGPDFTYGVNSYIREGGVALALGQWSTIEAKAGTRKLEPHYIALNREAVKSGLVTAHEHQVYRNHHQIWRALPEDRTKSQGDSLPANMTFGISTRPSTPIGDLLEHRYRHLWIEQQRGAQETLQLQSKEKVKKSKVQHTRASILRKHHPQEEPPPLWHLPRFDKVGPHLDTFQSPEIRQKAFIAHNSESAARRGLNGQGVYSIG
;
A
#
# COMPACT_ATOMS: atom_id res chain seq x y z
N MET A 1 -33.35 -43.46 19.16
CA MET A 1 -34.63 -43.88 18.58
C MET A 1 -35.56 -42.69 18.77
N GLU A 2 -36.05 -41.99 17.76
CA GLU A 2 -36.35 -42.37 16.39
C GLU A 2 -35.94 -41.24 15.43
N VAL A 3 -35.46 -41.65 14.26
CA VAL A 3 -35.12 -40.79 13.13
C VAL A 3 -36.27 -40.94 12.15
N ASN A 4 -37.10 -39.90 12.00
CA ASN A 4 -38.09 -39.76 10.93
C ASN A 4 -37.98 -38.30 10.49
N GLY A 5 -37.64 -37.92 9.26
CA GLY A 5 -37.81 -38.60 7.99
C GLY A 5 -38.51 -37.61 7.06
N ALA A 6 -37.93 -37.40 5.87
CA ALA A 6 -38.46 -36.65 4.72
C ALA A 6 -38.37 -35.11 4.73
N THR A 7 -37.22 -34.63 4.24
CA THR A 7 -37.14 -33.37 3.49
C THR A 7 -38.04 -33.50 2.25
N SER A 8 -39.22 -32.88 2.25
CA SER A 8 -40.10 -32.83 1.07
C SER A 8 -39.53 -31.85 0.03
N MET A 9 -38.53 -32.30 -0.74
CA MET A 9 -37.97 -31.59 -1.90
C MET A 9 -38.85 -31.79 -3.15
N SER A 10 -40.16 -31.63 -3.04
CA SER A 10 -41.06 -31.66 -4.20
C SER A 10 -42.38 -30.96 -3.89
N ALA A 11 -42.32 -29.66 -3.62
CA ALA A 11 -43.48 -28.79 -3.85
C ALA A 11 -43.52 -28.55 -5.35
N GLU A 12 -44.56 -29.05 -6.03
CA GLU A 12 -44.79 -28.87 -7.47
C GLU A 12 -44.49 -27.43 -7.88
N ALA A 13 -43.55 -27.25 -8.80
CA ALA A 13 -43.26 -25.94 -9.36
C ALA A 13 -44.46 -25.55 -10.24
N GLU A 14 -45.33 -24.67 -9.72
CA GLU A 14 -46.44 -24.09 -10.47
C GLU A 14 -45.87 -23.36 -11.70
N LEU A 15 -45.95 -24.01 -12.87
CA LEU A 15 -45.48 -23.43 -14.13
C LEU A 15 -46.25 -22.13 -14.41
N GLY A 16 -45.51 -21.05 -14.70
CA GLY A 16 -46.08 -19.73 -14.98
C GLY A 16 -46.28 -18.82 -13.77
N ARG A 17 -45.94 -19.25 -12.55
CA ARG A 17 -45.95 -18.39 -11.35
C ARG A 17 -44.55 -18.12 -10.82
N THR A 18 -44.36 -16.92 -10.26
CA THR A 18 -43.10 -16.55 -9.62
C THR A 18 -42.92 -17.28 -8.29
N ARG A 19 -41.67 -17.49 -7.88
CA ARG A 19 -41.34 -18.11 -6.59
C ARG A 19 -41.92 -17.28 -5.46
N LYS A 20 -42.64 -17.92 -4.54
CA LYS A 20 -43.17 -17.26 -3.32
C LYS A 20 -42.01 -16.72 -2.47
N THR A 21 -42.07 -15.46 -2.08
CA THR A 21 -41.09 -14.85 -1.18
C THR A 21 -41.40 -15.24 0.27
N THR A 22 -40.36 -15.37 1.10
CA THR A 22 -40.49 -15.77 2.52
C THR A 22 -40.54 -14.58 3.49
N TYR A 23 -40.46 -13.35 2.97
CA TYR A 23 -40.49 -12.12 3.75
C TYR A 23 -41.89 -11.50 3.73
N PRO A 24 -42.34 -10.89 4.84
CA PRO A 24 -43.62 -10.19 4.87
C PRO A 24 -43.56 -9.00 3.90
N LEU A 25 -44.36 -9.06 2.85
CA LEU A 25 -44.53 -7.96 1.92
C LEU A 25 -45.59 -6.98 2.43
N PRO A 26 -45.42 -5.67 2.21
CA PRO A 26 -46.48 -4.70 2.47
C PRO A 26 -47.74 -5.04 1.67
N GLY A 27 -48.90 -4.63 2.21
CA GLY A 27 -50.23 -5.02 1.74
C GLY A 27 -50.57 -4.55 0.32
N PRO A 28 -51.76 -4.91 -0.20
CA PRO A 28 -52.15 -4.68 -1.59
C PRO A 28 -52.13 -3.20 -2.03
N ASP A 29 -52.29 -2.27 -1.09
CA ASP A 29 -52.32 -0.83 -1.34
C ASP A 29 -50.92 -0.20 -1.43
N PHE A 30 -49.85 -0.98 -1.22
CA PHE A 30 -48.48 -0.48 -1.27
C PHE A 30 -47.94 -0.49 -2.69
N THR A 31 -47.63 0.69 -3.20
CA THR A 31 -46.91 0.88 -4.46
C THR A 31 -45.40 0.80 -4.26
N TYR A 32 -44.78 -0.23 -4.86
CA TYR A 32 -43.32 -0.35 -4.89
C TYR A 32 -42.72 0.66 -5.87
N GLY A 33 -41.56 1.21 -5.52
CA GLY A 33 -40.83 2.17 -6.35
C GLY A 33 -40.63 3.51 -5.64
N VAL A 34 -39.96 4.44 -6.32
CA VAL A 34 -39.74 5.80 -5.82
C VAL A 34 -40.82 6.70 -6.43
N ASN A 35 -41.73 7.21 -5.60
CA ASN A 35 -42.67 8.24 -6.05
C ASN A 35 -41.93 9.56 -6.27
N SER A 36 -41.86 10.02 -7.51
CA SER A 36 -41.44 11.37 -7.88
C SER A 36 -42.59 12.35 -7.62
N TYR A 37 -42.83 12.67 -6.33
CA TYR A 37 -43.67 13.82 -6.01
C TYR A 37 -42.97 15.08 -6.52
N ILE A 38 -43.54 15.71 -7.56
CA ILE A 38 -43.15 17.05 -7.97
C ILE A 38 -43.62 17.98 -6.84
N ARG A 39 -42.71 18.32 -5.91
CA ARG A 39 -42.97 19.26 -4.82
C ARG A 39 -42.96 20.72 -5.29
N GLU A 40 -42.66 20.97 -6.55
CA GLU A 40 -42.52 22.30 -7.11
C GLU A 40 -43.85 22.67 -7.75
N GLY A 41 -44.47 23.77 -7.30
CA GLY A 41 -45.82 24.18 -7.70
C GLY A 41 -45.94 24.73 -9.12
N GLY A 42 -45.44 23.97 -10.09
CA GLY A 42 -45.57 24.21 -11.52
C GLY A 42 -44.87 25.48 -12.01
N VAL A 43 -45.12 25.78 -13.28
CA VAL A 43 -44.51 26.90 -14.01
C VAL A 43 -44.84 28.25 -13.37
N ALA A 44 -46.04 28.40 -12.78
CA ALA A 44 -46.48 29.64 -12.17
C ALA A 44 -45.63 30.02 -10.94
N LEU A 45 -45.27 29.07 -10.08
CA LEU A 45 -44.37 29.33 -8.96
C LEU A 45 -42.93 29.59 -9.40
N ALA A 46 -42.47 28.91 -10.46
CA ALA A 46 -41.14 29.12 -11.02
C ALA A 46 -40.97 30.54 -11.62
N LEU A 47 -42.02 31.09 -12.23
CA LEU A 47 -41.99 32.44 -12.81
C LEU A 47 -42.31 33.54 -11.78
N GLY A 48 -43.17 33.25 -10.80
CA GLY A 48 -43.69 34.26 -9.88
C GLY A 48 -42.86 34.49 -8.62
N GLN A 49 -41.94 33.59 -8.27
CA GLN A 49 -41.23 33.66 -7.00
C GLN A 49 -39.75 33.33 -7.16
N TRP A 50 -38.89 34.35 -6.95
CA TRP A 50 -37.45 34.13 -6.86
C TRP A 50 -37.15 33.43 -5.52
N SER A 51 -37.04 32.11 -5.55
CA SER A 51 -36.64 31.35 -4.37
C SER A 51 -35.12 31.37 -4.25
N THR A 52 -34.60 32.18 -3.34
CA THR A 52 -33.20 32.10 -2.94
C THR A 52 -33.05 30.81 -2.14
N ILE A 53 -32.50 29.77 -2.78
CA ILE A 53 -32.14 28.53 -2.08
C ILE A 53 -30.99 28.90 -1.14
N GLU A 54 -31.28 29.09 0.14
CA GLU A 54 -30.23 29.15 1.14
C GLU A 54 -29.53 27.79 1.14
N ALA A 55 -28.26 27.80 0.77
CA ALA A 55 -27.44 26.60 0.80
C ALA A 55 -27.42 26.11 2.25
N LYS A 56 -28.18 25.05 2.55
CA LYS A 56 -28.07 24.39 3.84
C LYS A 56 -26.62 23.97 3.97
N ALA A 57 -25.91 24.55 4.94
CA ALA A 57 -24.58 24.11 5.31
C ALA A 57 -24.71 22.64 5.69
N GLY A 58 -24.32 21.75 4.77
CA GLY A 58 -24.31 20.32 5.06
C GLY A 58 -23.48 20.14 6.31
N THR A 59 -24.07 19.60 7.37
CA THR A 59 -23.35 19.28 8.59
C THR A 59 -22.28 18.27 8.21
N ARG A 60 -21.05 18.76 7.96
CA ARG A 60 -19.92 17.89 7.66
C ARG A 60 -19.66 17.11 8.94
N LYS A 61 -20.06 15.84 8.95
CA LYS A 61 -19.68 14.92 10.02
C LYS A 61 -18.15 14.87 10.00
N LEU A 62 -17.53 15.42 11.04
CA LEU A 62 -16.09 15.29 11.21
C LEU A 62 -15.80 13.79 11.36
N GLU A 63 -14.86 13.30 10.57
CA GLU A 63 -14.45 11.91 10.66
C GLU A 63 -13.62 11.70 11.94
N PRO A 64 -13.91 10.68 12.75
CA PRO A 64 -13.09 10.34 13.92
C PRO A 64 -11.62 10.09 13.55
N HIS A 65 -10.71 10.48 14.44
CA HIS A 65 -9.28 10.29 14.30
C HIS A 65 -8.85 8.94 14.89
N TYR A 66 -9.11 7.85 14.17
CA TYR A 66 -8.87 6.47 14.64
C TYR A 66 -7.45 6.20 15.16
N ILE A 67 -6.41 6.82 14.57
CA ILE A 67 -5.02 6.64 15.04
C ILE A 67 -4.82 7.24 16.44
N ALA A 68 -5.38 8.42 16.70
CA ALA A 68 -5.27 9.08 17.99
C ALA A 68 -6.11 8.33 19.03
N LEU A 69 -7.33 7.90 18.67
CA LEU A 69 -8.17 7.07 19.52
C LEU A 69 -7.48 5.76 19.92
N ASN A 70 -6.89 5.06 18.96
CA ASN A 70 -6.19 3.80 19.26
C ASN A 70 -4.93 4.05 20.10
N ARG A 71 -4.21 5.14 19.86
CA ARG A 71 -3.04 5.51 20.68
C ARG A 71 -3.43 5.79 22.13
N GLU A 72 -4.50 6.55 22.36
CA GLU A 72 -4.95 6.87 23.73
C GLU A 72 -5.58 5.64 24.41
N ALA A 73 -6.29 4.77 23.67
CA ALA A 73 -6.79 3.50 24.18
C ALA A 73 -5.65 2.60 24.70
N VAL A 74 -4.56 2.47 23.93
CA VAL A 74 -3.38 1.70 24.35
C VAL A 74 -2.70 2.35 25.55
N LYS A 75 -2.62 3.69 25.63
CA LYS A 75 -2.11 4.38 26.82
C LYS A 75 -2.95 4.12 28.06
N SER A 76 -4.27 3.97 27.92
CA SER A 76 -5.17 3.59 29.01
C SER A 76 -5.13 2.09 29.36
N GLY A 77 -4.28 1.31 28.69
CA GLY A 77 -4.12 -0.12 28.96
C GLY A 77 -5.17 -1.02 28.31
N LEU A 78 -5.94 -0.50 27.35
CA LEU A 78 -6.91 -1.28 26.58
C LEU A 78 -6.18 -1.99 25.44
N VAL A 79 -6.38 -3.30 25.34
CA VAL A 79 -5.67 -4.17 24.38
C VAL A 79 -6.64 -5.01 23.55
N THR A 80 -7.86 -5.23 24.05
CA THR A 80 -8.87 -6.04 23.36
C THR A 80 -9.63 -5.23 22.33
N ALA A 81 -10.01 -5.85 21.20
CA ALA A 81 -10.79 -5.19 20.15
C ALA A 81 -12.13 -4.61 20.68
N HIS A 82 -12.79 -5.33 21.60
CA HIS A 82 -14.03 -4.87 22.22
C HIS A 82 -13.82 -3.62 23.08
N GLU A 83 -12.76 -3.58 23.88
CA GLU A 83 -12.38 -2.41 24.67
C GLU A 83 -12.10 -1.19 23.78
N HIS A 84 -11.39 -1.38 22.67
CA HIS A 84 -11.17 -0.32 21.69
C HIS A 84 -12.49 0.19 21.07
N GLN A 85 -13.48 -0.67 20.86
CA GLN A 85 -14.79 -0.26 20.36
C GLN A 85 -15.56 0.57 21.40
N VAL A 86 -15.57 0.11 22.66
CA VAL A 86 -16.15 0.86 23.78
C VAL A 86 -15.45 2.21 23.94
N TYR A 87 -14.12 2.24 23.88
CA TYR A 87 -13.33 3.45 23.97
C TYR A 87 -13.66 4.45 22.85
N ARG A 88 -13.83 3.99 21.61
CA ARG A 88 -14.23 4.86 20.47
C ARG A 88 -15.63 5.43 20.63
N ASN A 89 -16.54 4.74 21.29
CA ASN A 89 -17.90 5.24 21.53
C ASN A 89 -17.91 6.35 22.59
N HIS A 90 -17.03 6.27 23.60
CA HIS A 90 -16.97 7.23 24.70
C HIS A 90 -16.02 8.41 24.45
N HIS A 91 -14.96 8.22 23.65
CA HIS A 91 -13.97 9.26 23.36
C HIS A 91 -14.19 9.88 21.98
N GLN A 92 -14.42 11.19 21.95
CA GLN A 92 -14.63 11.95 20.71
C GLN A 92 -13.33 12.67 20.32
N ILE A 93 -12.47 12.01 19.55
CA ILE A 93 -11.30 12.64 18.93
C ILE A 93 -11.56 12.75 17.43
N TRP A 94 -11.66 13.98 16.94
CA TRP A 94 -11.99 14.28 15.55
C TRP A 94 -10.73 14.58 14.74
N ARG A 95 -10.74 14.30 13.43
CA ARG A 95 -9.69 14.81 12.54
C ARG A 95 -9.83 16.32 12.40
N ALA A 96 -8.73 17.03 12.58
CA ALA A 96 -8.66 18.45 12.23
C ALA A 96 -9.02 18.60 10.74
N LEU A 97 -9.88 19.57 10.45
CA LEU A 97 -10.16 19.94 9.07
C LEU A 97 -8.87 20.55 8.51
N PRO A 98 -8.39 20.13 7.31
CA PRO A 98 -7.25 20.81 6.69
C PRO A 98 -7.59 22.29 6.52
N GLU A 99 -6.73 23.17 7.03
CA GLU A 99 -6.93 24.64 7.01
C GLU A 99 -7.14 25.20 5.60
N ASP A 100 -6.63 24.51 4.57
CA ASP A 100 -6.81 24.90 3.17
C ASP A 100 -8.26 24.91 2.70
N ARG A 101 -9.20 24.32 3.45
CA ARG A 101 -10.61 24.23 3.04
C ARG A 101 -11.56 25.22 3.74
N THR A 102 -11.10 25.98 4.73
CA THR A 102 -11.92 26.96 5.47
C THR A 102 -11.67 28.40 5.05
N LYS A 103 -10.76 28.64 4.11
CA LYS A 103 -10.74 29.92 3.42
C LYS A 103 -12.01 29.96 2.57
N SER A 104 -13.01 30.68 3.05
CA SER A 104 -14.00 31.30 2.18
C SER A 104 -13.19 32.21 1.25
N GLN A 105 -12.71 31.63 0.14
CA GLN A 105 -12.29 32.38 -1.01
C GLN A 105 -13.58 32.91 -1.64
N GLY A 106 -14.21 33.88 -0.96
CA GLY A 106 -14.79 34.96 -1.71
C GLY A 106 -13.60 35.73 -2.25
N ASP A 107 -13.02 35.26 -3.35
CA ASP A 107 -12.01 36.03 -4.06
C ASP A 107 -12.62 37.41 -4.28
N SER A 108 -12.06 38.43 -3.63
CA SER A 108 -12.46 39.81 -3.82
C SER A 108 -12.08 40.18 -5.24
N LEU A 109 -12.97 39.90 -6.19
CA LEU A 109 -12.74 40.19 -7.58
C LEU A 109 -12.56 41.71 -7.72
N PRO A 110 -11.45 42.17 -8.32
CA PRO A 110 -11.22 43.59 -8.46
C PRO A 110 -12.30 44.21 -9.36
N ALA A 111 -12.73 45.44 -9.04
CA ALA A 111 -13.87 46.09 -9.69
C ALA A 111 -13.71 46.30 -11.22
N ASN A 112 -12.49 46.20 -11.73
CA ASN A 112 -12.14 46.26 -13.15
C ASN A 112 -11.99 44.89 -13.82
N MET A 113 -12.46 43.81 -13.20
CA MET A 113 -12.35 42.47 -13.78
C MET A 113 -13.38 42.27 -14.90
N THR A 114 -12.89 42.08 -16.12
CA THR A 114 -13.72 41.66 -17.25
C THR A 114 -13.94 40.15 -17.21
N PHE A 115 -15.21 39.72 -17.19
CA PHE A 115 -15.58 38.32 -17.28
C PHE A 115 -15.62 37.89 -18.75
N GLY A 116 -15.02 36.75 -19.06
CA GLY A 116 -14.98 36.20 -20.41
C GLY A 116 -13.67 35.47 -20.70
N ILE A 117 -13.69 34.58 -21.69
CA ILE A 117 -12.49 33.90 -22.15
C ILE A 117 -11.81 34.83 -23.15
N SER A 118 -10.69 35.45 -22.76
CA SER A 118 -9.82 36.17 -23.71
C SER A 118 -9.55 35.25 -24.90
N THR A 119 -9.73 35.75 -26.12
CA THR A 119 -9.37 35.05 -27.35
C THR A 119 -7.85 34.93 -27.45
N ARG A 120 -7.30 34.02 -26.66
CA ARG A 120 -5.94 33.54 -26.82
C ARG A 120 -5.91 32.71 -28.10
N PRO A 121 -4.97 32.93 -29.03
CA PRO A 121 -4.82 32.01 -30.15
C PRO A 121 -4.58 30.62 -29.57
N SER A 122 -5.44 29.65 -29.93
CA SER A 122 -5.50 28.33 -29.29
C SER A 122 -4.20 27.54 -29.45
N THR A 123 -3.36 27.92 -30.42
CA THR A 123 -1.98 27.46 -30.59
C THR A 123 -1.20 28.53 -31.36
N PRO A 124 -0.09 29.09 -30.83
CA PRO A 124 0.76 29.97 -31.62
C PRO A 124 1.37 29.17 -32.78
N ILE A 125 1.21 29.66 -34.01
CA ILE A 125 1.67 28.97 -35.23
C ILE A 125 3.20 28.74 -35.22
N GLY A 126 3.96 29.63 -34.57
CA GLY A 126 5.42 29.50 -34.43
C GLY A 126 5.83 28.20 -33.74
N ASP A 127 5.16 27.83 -32.64
CA ASP A 127 5.47 26.60 -31.91
C ASP A 127 5.18 25.33 -32.74
N LEU A 128 4.23 25.40 -33.68
CA LEU A 128 3.93 24.31 -34.61
C LEU A 128 5.01 24.19 -35.69
N LEU A 129 5.43 25.33 -36.26
CA LEU A 129 6.49 25.39 -37.27
C LEU A 129 7.85 24.97 -36.69
N GLU A 130 8.13 25.34 -35.45
CA GLU A 130 9.34 24.96 -34.71
C GLU A 130 9.27 23.57 -34.07
N HIS A 131 8.15 22.85 -34.23
CA HIS A 131 7.91 21.52 -33.66
C HIS A 131 8.10 21.43 -32.12
N ARG A 132 7.86 22.52 -31.38
CA ARG A 132 8.11 22.57 -29.92
C ARG A 132 7.29 21.54 -29.15
N TYR A 133 6.05 21.28 -29.57
CA TYR A 133 5.20 20.26 -28.94
C TYR A 133 5.76 18.84 -29.09
N ARG A 134 6.45 18.54 -30.20
CA ARG A 134 7.15 17.26 -30.38
C ARG A 134 8.30 17.14 -29.39
N HIS A 135 9.08 18.22 -29.22
CA HIS A 135 10.19 18.23 -28.26
C HIS A 135 9.71 18.06 -26.82
N LEU A 136 8.68 18.80 -26.42
CA LEU A 136 8.03 18.67 -25.11
C LEU A 136 7.52 17.25 -24.86
N TRP A 137 6.87 16.63 -25.87
CA TRP A 137 6.39 15.26 -25.75
C TRP A 137 7.54 14.25 -25.57
N ILE A 138 8.64 14.39 -26.33
CA ILE A 138 9.81 13.52 -26.19
C ILE A 138 10.44 13.66 -24.79
N GLU A 139 10.56 14.88 -24.27
CA GLU A 139 11.09 15.13 -22.93
C GLU A 139 10.18 14.55 -21.85
N GLN A 140 8.87 14.72 -21.98
CA GLN A 140 7.89 14.13 -21.07
C GLN A 140 7.95 12.61 -21.08
N GLN A 141 8.06 11.98 -22.26
CA GLN A 141 8.22 10.53 -22.38
C GLN A 141 9.52 10.05 -21.75
N ARG A 142 10.64 10.77 -21.95
CA ARG A 142 11.92 10.45 -21.33
C ARG A 142 11.81 10.50 -19.80
N GLY A 143 11.24 11.57 -19.25
CA GLY A 143 11.03 11.70 -17.80
C GLY A 143 10.12 10.60 -17.25
N ALA A 144 9.03 10.27 -17.95
CA ALA A 144 8.15 9.17 -17.56
C ALA A 144 8.89 7.82 -17.55
N GLN A 145 9.71 7.52 -18.56
CA GLN A 145 10.52 6.30 -18.60
C GLN A 145 11.57 6.24 -17.48
N GLU A 146 12.25 7.35 -17.21
CA GLU A 146 13.22 7.43 -16.11
C GLU A 146 12.56 7.18 -14.76
N THR A 147 11.40 7.79 -14.50
CA THR A 147 10.66 7.57 -13.25
C THR A 147 10.22 6.11 -13.09
N LEU A 148 9.73 5.47 -14.17
CA LEU A 148 9.38 4.05 -14.17
C LEU A 148 10.60 3.15 -13.90
N GLN A 149 11.77 3.47 -14.48
CA GLN A 149 13.01 2.75 -14.23
C GLN A 149 13.50 2.90 -12.79
N LEU A 150 13.38 4.09 -12.19
CA LEU A 150 13.73 4.31 -10.80
C LEU A 150 12.81 3.51 -9.88
N GLN A 151 11.50 3.56 -10.13
CA GLN A 151 10.52 2.77 -9.36
C GLN A 151 10.75 1.26 -9.49
N SER A 152 11.09 0.75 -10.67
CA SER A 152 11.38 -0.68 -10.86
C SER A 152 12.64 -1.10 -10.12
N LYS A 153 13.72 -0.28 -10.18
CA LYS A 153 14.95 -0.51 -9.40
C LYS A 153 14.68 -0.50 -7.89
N GLU A 154 13.84 0.40 -7.39
CA GLU A 154 13.44 0.42 -5.99
C GLU A 154 12.64 -0.82 -5.58
N LYS A 155 11.69 -1.26 -6.41
CA LYS A 155 10.92 -2.48 -6.16
C LYS A 155 11.83 -3.71 -6.09
N VAL A 156 12.80 -3.83 -6.99
CA VAL A 156 13.79 -4.93 -7.00
C VAL A 156 14.68 -4.90 -5.74
N LYS A 157 15.07 -3.71 -5.26
CA LYS A 157 15.81 -3.57 -4.00
C LYS A 157 14.95 -4.02 -2.80
N LYS A 158 13.67 -3.64 -2.76
CA LYS A 158 12.74 -4.02 -1.68
C LYS A 158 12.35 -5.51 -1.73
N SER A 159 12.39 -6.15 -2.89
CA SER A 159 12.09 -7.58 -3.06
C SER A 159 13.30 -8.49 -2.85
N LYS A 160 14.51 -7.95 -2.62
CA LYS A 160 15.66 -8.79 -2.24
C LYS A 160 15.40 -9.35 -0.84
N VAL A 161 15.02 -10.61 -0.80
CA VAL A 161 14.90 -11.39 0.43
C VAL A 161 16.28 -11.50 1.07
N GLN A 162 16.43 -10.91 2.25
CA GLN A 162 17.68 -11.03 2.99
C GLN A 162 17.92 -12.49 3.37
N HIS A 163 19.12 -12.99 3.05
CA HIS A 163 19.47 -14.37 3.35
C HIS A 163 19.87 -14.50 4.81
N THR A 164 19.17 -15.34 5.58
CA THR A 164 19.57 -15.72 6.93
C THR A 164 20.80 -16.64 6.89
N ARG A 165 21.60 -16.70 7.96
CA ARG A 165 22.77 -17.60 8.11
C ARG A 165 22.49 -19.04 7.63
N ALA A 166 21.35 -19.61 8.00
CA ALA A 166 20.96 -20.95 7.57
C ALA A 166 20.75 -21.08 6.04
N SER A 167 20.20 -20.04 5.39
CA SER A 167 20.04 -20.03 3.93
C SER A 167 21.38 -19.88 3.21
N ILE A 168 22.34 -19.15 3.78
CA ILE A 168 23.69 -19.01 3.24
C ILE A 168 24.41 -20.37 3.33
N LEU A 169 24.37 -21.01 4.50
CA LEU A 169 25.00 -22.32 4.71
C LEU A 169 24.40 -23.42 3.81
N ARG A 170 23.08 -23.41 3.55
CA ARG A 170 22.44 -24.37 2.63
C ARG A 170 22.88 -24.21 1.18
N LYS A 171 23.24 -23.00 0.75
CA LYS A 171 23.70 -22.70 -0.61
C LYS A 171 25.21 -22.87 -0.78
N HIS A 172 25.94 -22.98 0.33
CA HIS A 172 27.39 -23.13 0.32
C HIS A 172 27.75 -24.54 -0.17
N HIS A 173 28.35 -24.60 -1.36
CA HIS A 173 28.99 -25.80 -1.88
C HIS A 173 30.48 -25.71 -1.57
N PRO A 174 31.13 -26.78 -1.04
CA PRO A 174 32.58 -26.78 -0.90
C PRO A 174 33.19 -26.58 -2.28
N GLN A 175 33.92 -25.47 -2.47
CA GLN A 175 34.71 -25.29 -3.68
C GLN A 175 35.78 -26.38 -3.70
N GLU A 176 35.98 -27.01 -4.85
CA GLU A 176 37.14 -27.87 -5.05
C GLU A 176 38.39 -27.06 -4.74
N GLU A 177 39.26 -27.58 -3.88
CA GLU A 177 40.50 -26.87 -3.56
C GLU A 177 41.25 -26.65 -4.87
N PRO A 178 41.64 -25.39 -5.18
CA PRO A 178 42.39 -25.12 -6.39
C PRO A 178 43.66 -25.98 -6.38
N PRO A 179 44.14 -26.41 -7.55
CA PRO A 179 45.38 -27.19 -7.63
C PRO A 179 46.47 -26.44 -6.85
N PRO A 180 47.23 -27.15 -6.00
CA PRO A 180 48.22 -26.51 -5.15
C PRO A 180 49.16 -25.67 -6.00
N LEU A 181 49.43 -24.45 -5.54
CA LEU A 181 50.43 -23.59 -6.15
C LEU A 181 51.76 -24.34 -6.20
N TRP A 182 52.49 -24.24 -7.31
CA TRP A 182 53.78 -24.91 -7.45
C TRP A 182 54.73 -24.51 -6.32
N HIS A 183 55.24 -25.49 -5.58
CA HIS A 183 56.29 -25.32 -4.58
C HIS A 183 57.31 -26.46 -4.67
N LEU A 184 58.50 -26.24 -4.11
CA LEU A 184 59.58 -27.22 -4.08
C LEU A 184 59.23 -28.38 -3.11
N PRO A 185 59.50 -29.66 -3.45
CA PRO A 185 59.21 -30.81 -2.58
C PRO A 185 59.94 -30.78 -1.23
N ARG A 186 61.05 -30.03 -1.13
CA ARG A 186 61.78 -29.88 0.14
C ARG A 186 60.93 -29.16 1.20
N PHE A 187 59.97 -28.34 0.79
CA PHE A 187 59.11 -27.60 1.71
C PHE A 187 57.99 -28.46 2.33
N ASP A 188 57.67 -29.63 1.78
CA ASP A 188 56.69 -30.56 2.38
C ASP A 188 57.12 -31.08 3.74
N LYS A 189 58.44 -31.17 3.95
CA LYS A 189 59.05 -31.68 5.19
C LYS A 189 59.32 -30.59 6.22
N VAL A 190 59.16 -29.33 5.85
CA VAL A 190 59.47 -28.18 6.72
C VAL A 190 58.17 -27.71 7.34
N GLY A 191 58.03 -27.94 8.65
CA GLY A 191 56.90 -27.45 9.42
C GLY A 191 56.88 -25.91 9.51
N PRO A 192 55.75 -25.33 9.97
CA PRO A 192 55.65 -23.90 10.17
C PRO A 192 56.73 -23.41 11.15
N HIS A 193 57.41 -22.32 10.79
CA HIS A 193 58.47 -21.74 11.61
C HIS A 193 57.94 -21.11 12.91
N LEU A 194 56.67 -20.72 12.91
CA LEU A 194 55.97 -20.13 14.04
C LEU A 194 54.69 -20.93 14.30
N ASP A 195 54.57 -21.49 15.51
CA ASP A 195 53.31 -22.00 16.03
C ASP A 195 52.88 -21.08 17.17
N THR A 196 51.77 -20.37 16.97
CA THR A 196 51.24 -19.40 17.94
C THR A 196 50.24 -20.03 18.90
N PHE A 197 49.89 -21.32 18.71
CA PHE A 197 48.96 -22.02 19.58
C PHE A 197 49.68 -22.61 20.80
N GLN A 198 49.03 -22.51 21.96
CA GLN A 198 49.59 -23.01 23.23
C GLN A 198 49.65 -24.55 23.29
N SER A 199 48.77 -25.24 22.54
CA SER A 199 48.73 -26.70 22.48
C SER A 199 48.26 -27.18 21.10
N PRO A 200 48.63 -28.42 20.69
CA PRO A 200 48.21 -28.98 19.41
C PRO A 200 46.68 -29.20 19.33
N GLU A 201 46.03 -29.45 20.46
CA GLU A 201 44.58 -29.62 20.55
C GLU A 201 43.85 -28.30 20.28
N ILE A 202 44.35 -27.20 20.85
CA ILE A 202 43.79 -25.85 20.62
C ILE A 202 43.93 -25.49 19.14
N ARG A 203 45.05 -25.84 18.52
CA ARG A 203 45.27 -25.65 17.08
C ARG A 203 44.22 -26.39 16.25
N GLN A 204 44.02 -27.69 16.49
CA GLN A 204 43.00 -28.46 15.76
C GLN A 204 41.60 -27.88 15.95
N LYS A 205 41.24 -27.53 17.19
CA LYS A 205 39.94 -26.91 17.50
C LYS A 205 39.75 -25.57 16.79
N ALA A 206 40.79 -24.74 16.73
CA ALA A 206 40.76 -23.47 16.02
C ALA A 206 40.57 -23.64 14.51
N PHE A 207 41.25 -24.61 13.88
CA PHE A 207 41.08 -24.91 12.46
C PHE A 207 39.68 -25.47 12.14
N ILE A 208 39.15 -26.36 12.99
CA ILE A 208 37.77 -26.87 12.84
C ILE A 208 36.76 -25.72 12.92
N ALA A 209 36.91 -24.85 13.92
CA ALA A 209 36.05 -23.68 14.07
C ALA A 209 36.15 -22.74 12.86
N HIS A 210 37.38 -22.47 12.39
CA HIS A 210 37.62 -21.65 11.21
C HIS A 210 36.95 -22.22 9.95
N ASN A 211 37.14 -23.51 9.69
CA ASN A 211 36.55 -24.19 8.53
C ASN A 211 35.02 -24.24 8.59
N SER A 212 34.44 -24.30 9.80
CA SER A 212 32.97 -24.24 9.96
C SER A 212 32.40 -22.84 9.70
N GLU A 213 33.21 -21.79 9.87
CA GLU A 213 32.77 -20.40 9.77
C GLU A 213 33.22 -19.70 8.49
N SER A 214 34.18 -20.25 7.76
CA SER A 214 34.70 -19.73 6.49
C SER A 214 33.57 -19.48 5.47
N ALA A 215 32.56 -20.35 5.43
CA ALA A 215 31.38 -20.24 4.57
C ALA A 215 30.53 -18.98 4.78
N ALA A 216 30.60 -18.36 5.97
CA ALA A 216 29.83 -17.17 6.33
C ALA A 216 30.65 -15.86 6.25
N ARG A 217 31.95 -15.95 5.93
CA ARG A 217 32.89 -14.84 5.93
C ARG A 217 33.30 -14.47 4.51
N ARG A 218 33.54 -13.19 4.28
CA ARG A 218 33.95 -12.67 2.97
C ARG A 218 35.46 -12.44 2.94
N GLY A 219 36.19 -13.32 2.25
CA GLY A 219 37.62 -13.16 1.96
C GLY A 219 38.18 -14.38 1.21
N LEU A 220 39.35 -14.21 0.57
CA LEU A 220 39.98 -15.23 -0.27
C LEU A 220 40.14 -16.58 0.46
N ASN A 221 40.40 -16.54 1.76
CA ASN A 221 40.62 -17.71 2.61
C ASN A 221 39.50 -17.88 3.66
N GLY A 222 38.29 -17.33 3.43
CA GLY A 222 37.21 -17.37 4.44
C GLY A 222 37.52 -16.58 5.72
N GLN A 223 38.41 -15.61 5.62
CA GLN A 223 38.77 -14.67 6.69
C GLN A 223 38.13 -13.30 6.39
N GLY A 224 37.75 -12.54 7.42
CA GLY A 224 37.20 -11.19 7.24
C GLY A 224 35.80 -11.01 7.82
N VAL A 225 35.12 -9.95 7.39
CA VAL A 225 33.81 -9.56 7.89
C VAL A 225 32.76 -10.60 7.46
N TYR A 226 31.80 -10.89 8.34
CA TYR A 226 30.64 -11.69 7.98
C TYR A 226 29.96 -11.10 6.74
N SER A 227 29.57 -11.94 5.79
CA SER A 227 28.69 -11.52 4.70
C SER A 227 27.28 -11.29 5.28
N ILE A 228 27.11 -10.17 5.98
CA ILE A 228 25.79 -9.67 6.31
C ILE A 228 25.23 -9.15 4.99
N GLY A 229 24.29 -9.90 4.43
CA GLY A 229 23.45 -9.45 3.30
C GLY A 229 22.42 -8.43 3.78
#